data_AF-A0A5B0RXG2-F1
#
_entry.id   AF-A0A5B0RXG2-F1
#
_cell.length_a   1.000
_cell.length_b   1.000
_cell.length_c   1.000
_cell.angle_alpha   90.00
_cell.angle_beta   90.00
_cell.angle_gamma   90.00
#
_symmetry.space_group_name_H-M   'P 1'
#
loop_
_entity.id
_entity.type
_entity.pdbx_description
1 polymer ?
#
loop_
_entity_poly.entity_id
_entity_poly.type
_entity_poly.pdbx_seq_one_letter_code
_entity_poly.pdbx_strand_id
1 'polypeptide(L)'
;MGSILFPDNSILQLTFDFLFGNEAWFRDLFEVVLTNRYLNDRSPPLPHGSFDIDRMFEMRDDDFKQAVRITKDAFVWLLGQIYHHAVFHSSSFRQQLPLPHQLALTLERLGSNGNGASVGKFA
;
A
#
# COMPACT_ATOMS: atom_id res chain seq x y z
N MET A 1 16.31 -10.29 -34.80
CA MET A 1 17.14 -9.72 -33.71
C MET A 1 17.18 -10.66 -32.51
N GLY A 2 16.14 -11.45 -32.28
CA GLY A 2 16.07 -12.47 -31.23
C GLY A 2 17.23 -13.46 -31.28
N SER A 3 17.60 -13.93 -32.48
CA SER A 3 18.76 -14.82 -32.67
C SER A 3 20.12 -14.25 -32.24
N ILE A 4 20.25 -12.91 -32.19
CA ILE A 4 21.47 -12.24 -31.72
C ILE A 4 21.46 -12.10 -30.19
N LEU A 5 20.30 -11.83 -29.59
CA LEU A 5 20.18 -11.59 -28.15
C LEU A 5 20.02 -12.88 -27.33
N PHE A 6 19.47 -13.94 -27.93
CA PHE A 6 19.17 -15.21 -27.26
C PHE A 6 19.66 -16.41 -28.08
N PRO A 7 20.95 -16.50 -28.43
CA PRO A 7 21.46 -17.45 -29.43
C PRO A 7 21.16 -18.93 -29.13
N ASP A 8 21.07 -19.30 -27.84
CA ASP A 8 20.86 -20.69 -27.41
C ASP A 8 19.41 -21.00 -26.98
N ASN A 9 18.49 -20.05 -27.09
CA ASN A 9 17.11 -20.21 -26.61
C ASN A 9 16.10 -19.86 -27.70
N SER A 10 15.74 -20.87 -28.49
CA SER A 10 14.80 -20.74 -29.61
C SER A 10 13.44 -20.19 -29.23
N ILE A 11 12.93 -20.50 -28.03
CA ILE A 11 11.66 -19.96 -27.53
C ILE A 11 11.80 -18.46 -27.30
N LEU A 12 12.87 -18.02 -26.63
CA LEU A 12 13.11 -16.59 -26.40
C LEU A 12 13.39 -15.83 -27.69
N GLN A 13 14.12 -16.42 -28.64
CA GLN A 13 14.31 -15.84 -29.97
C GLN A 13 12.96 -15.61 -30.67
N LEU A 14 12.12 -16.64 -30.74
CA LEU A 14 10.80 -16.57 -31.37
C LEU A 14 9.90 -15.56 -30.66
N THR A 15 9.89 -15.55 -29.33
CA THR A 15 9.10 -14.56 -28.57
C THR A 15 9.60 -13.14 -28.81
N PHE A 16 10.91 -12.93 -28.88
CA PHE A 16 11.48 -11.61 -29.12
C PHE A 16 11.20 -11.13 -30.54
N ASP A 17 11.40 -11.98 -31.55
CA ASP A 17 11.12 -11.61 -32.93
C ASP A 17 9.61 -11.45 -33.18
N PHE A 18 8.75 -12.19 -32.48
CA PHE A 18 7.29 -11.99 -32.51
C PHE A 18 6.88 -10.67 -31.82
N LEU A 19 7.45 -10.37 -30.65
CA LEU A 19 7.15 -9.19 -29.84
C LEU A 19 7.93 -7.94 -30.23
N PHE A 20 8.90 -7.99 -31.14
CA PHE A 20 9.70 -6.80 -31.49
C PHE A 20 10.10 -6.78 -32.97
N GLY A 21 9.71 -7.79 -33.75
CA GLY A 21 10.03 -7.87 -35.19
C GLY A 21 9.16 -6.99 -36.08
N ASN A 22 8.04 -6.47 -35.56
CA ASN A 22 7.21 -5.47 -36.24
C ASN A 22 7.35 -4.11 -35.55
N GLU A 23 8.14 -3.22 -36.16
CA GLU A 23 8.41 -1.89 -35.60
C GLU A 23 7.14 -1.04 -35.44
N ALA A 24 6.18 -1.13 -36.37
CA ALA A 24 4.95 -0.36 -36.32
C ALA A 24 4.06 -0.78 -35.15
N TRP A 25 3.83 -2.09 -35.02
CA TRP A 25 3.10 -2.65 -33.87
C TRP A 25 3.82 -2.36 -32.54
N PHE A 26 5.15 -2.36 -32.51
CA PHE A 26 5.91 -2.09 -31.28
C PHE A 26 5.74 -0.65 -30.86
N ARG A 27 5.79 0.29 -31.81
CA ARG A 27 5.54 1.71 -31.56
C ARG A 27 4.13 1.94 -31.01
N ASP A 28 3.11 1.32 -31.61
CA ASP A 28 1.72 1.45 -31.15
C ASP A 28 1.54 0.86 -29.75
N LEU A 29 2.11 -0.32 -29.48
CA LEU A 29 2.07 -0.94 -28.15
C LEU A 29 2.82 -0.09 -27.11
N PHE A 30 3.98 0.44 -27.48
CA PHE A 30 4.79 1.28 -26.63
C PHE A 30 4.08 2.60 -26.30
N GLU A 31 3.39 3.19 -27.27
CA GLU A 31 2.54 4.37 -27.07
C GLU A 31 1.37 4.06 -26.13
N VAL A 32 0.69 2.92 -26.28
CA VAL A 32 -0.35 2.47 -25.36
C VAL A 32 0.20 2.30 -23.93
N VAL A 33 1.38 1.72 -23.79
CA VAL A 33 2.02 1.50 -22.48
C VAL A 33 2.46 2.83 -21.84
N LEU A 34 3.00 3.77 -22.62
CA LEU A 34 3.38 5.10 -22.15
C LEU A 34 2.16 5.97 -21.77
N THR A 35 1.06 5.84 -22.53
CA THR A 35 -0.16 6.64 -22.29
C THR A 35 -1.04 6.09 -21.16
N ASN A 36 -0.87 4.82 -20.76
CA ASN A 36 -1.69 4.20 -19.72
C ASN A 36 -0.96 4.04 -18.38
N ARG A 37 -1.36 4.89 -17.41
CA ARG A 37 -1.36 4.81 -15.92
C ARG A 37 -0.17 4.19 -15.14
N TYR A 38 0.58 3.22 -15.64
CA TYR A 38 1.68 2.56 -14.94
C TYR A 38 3.05 3.22 -15.16
N LEU A 39 3.17 4.17 -16.11
CA LEU A 39 4.43 4.87 -16.43
C LEU A 39 4.41 6.39 -16.21
N ASN A 40 3.31 6.96 -15.72
CA ASN A 40 3.31 8.35 -15.26
C ASN A 40 3.87 8.42 -13.84
N ASP A 41 4.60 9.50 -13.56
CA ASP A 41 5.16 9.74 -12.23
C ASP A 41 4.02 9.72 -11.21
N ARG A 42 4.14 8.86 -10.19
CA ARG A 42 3.12 8.81 -9.14
C ARG A 42 3.09 10.16 -8.49
N SER A 43 1.92 10.79 -8.39
CA SER A 43 1.74 11.87 -7.41
C SER A 43 2.30 11.36 -6.09
N PRO A 44 3.21 12.12 -5.44
CA PRO A 44 3.76 11.69 -4.17
C PRO A 44 2.57 11.32 -3.27
N PRO A 45 2.64 10.18 -2.57
CA PRO A 45 1.59 9.80 -1.65
C PRO A 45 1.29 11.04 -0.81
N LEU A 46 0.05 11.54 -0.82
CA LEU A 46 -0.31 12.55 0.15
C LEU A 46 -0.05 11.91 1.49
N PRO A 47 0.91 12.40 2.29
CA PRO A 47 1.00 11.92 3.65
C PRO A 47 -0.34 12.31 4.26
N HIS A 48 -1.15 11.33 4.63
CA HIS A 48 -2.20 11.57 5.61
C HIS A 48 -1.48 12.32 6.73
N GLY A 49 -1.88 13.57 6.98
CA GLY A 49 -1.23 14.44 7.96
C GLY A 49 -0.94 13.64 9.22
N SER A 50 0.25 13.82 9.81
CA SER A 50 0.79 13.01 10.90
C SER A 50 -0.31 12.43 11.77
N PHE A 51 -0.58 11.13 11.62
CA PHE A 51 -1.56 10.45 12.45
C PHE A 51 -1.03 10.51 13.87
N ASP A 52 -1.62 11.37 14.70
CA ASP A 52 -1.13 11.68 16.03
C ASP A 52 -1.72 10.67 17.03
N ILE A 53 -0.92 9.65 17.35
CA ILE A 53 -1.29 8.62 18.34
C ILE A 53 -1.51 9.24 19.72
N ASP A 54 -0.74 10.26 20.09
CA ASP A 54 -0.85 10.89 21.41
C ASP A 54 -2.22 11.56 21.52
N ARG A 55 -2.59 12.35 20.51
CA ARG A 55 -3.92 12.96 20.41
C ARG A 55 -5.05 11.92 20.38
N MET A 56 -4.83 10.75 19.78
CA MET A 56 -5.80 9.65 19.82
C MET A 56 -5.99 9.12 21.24
N PHE A 57 -4.92 8.94 22.00
CA PHE A 57 -5.00 8.45 23.39
C PHE A 57 -5.54 9.49 24.37
N GLU A 58 -5.44 10.79 24.05
CA GLU A 58 -6.07 11.88 24.80
C GLU A 58 -7.59 11.96 24.63
N MET A 59 -8.16 11.30 23.61
CA MET A 59 -9.62 11.26 23.41
C MET A 59 -10.35 10.62 24.59
N ARG A 60 -11.62 10.95 24.80
CA ARG A 60 -12.48 10.20 25.73
C ARG A 60 -12.60 8.75 25.25
N ASP A 61 -12.79 7.83 26.18
CA ASP A 61 -12.80 6.40 25.85
C ASP A 61 -13.90 6.02 24.85
N ASP A 62 -15.05 6.69 24.90
CA ASP A 62 -16.13 6.51 23.92
C ASP A 62 -15.73 7.02 22.53
N ASP A 63 -15.07 8.17 22.44
CA ASP A 63 -14.61 8.74 21.17
C ASP A 63 -13.50 7.88 20.56
N PHE A 64 -12.57 7.40 21.38
CA PHE A 64 -11.54 6.44 20.99
C PHE A 64 -12.18 5.15 20.46
N LYS A 65 -13.11 4.57 21.21
CA LYS A 65 -13.81 3.35 20.81
C LYS A 65 -14.65 3.56 19.56
N GLN A 66 -15.21 4.74 19.34
CA GLN A 66 -15.92 5.06 18.11
C GLN A 66 -14.96 5.13 16.92
N ALA A 67 -13.76 5.68 17.10
CA ALA A 67 -12.75 5.81 16.06
C ALA A 67 -12.12 4.46 15.66
N VAL A 68 -11.64 3.68 16.63
CA VAL A 68 -10.88 2.43 16.36
C VAL A 68 -11.63 1.14 16.71
N ARG A 69 -12.90 1.23 17.16
CA ARG A 69 -13.80 0.10 17.47
C ARG A 69 -13.39 -0.81 18.63
N ILE A 70 -12.34 -0.45 19.37
CA ILE A 70 -11.88 -1.17 20.57
C ILE A 70 -11.58 -0.19 21.70
N THR A 71 -11.45 -0.69 22.94
CA THR A 71 -11.04 0.13 24.09
C THR A 71 -9.53 0.37 24.08
N LYS A 72 -9.06 1.40 24.81
CA LYS A 72 -7.63 1.69 24.97
C LYS A 72 -6.87 0.50 25.56
N ASP A 73 -7.43 -0.17 26.56
CA ASP A 73 -6.82 -1.36 27.16
C ASP A 73 -6.67 -2.50 26.15
N ALA A 74 -7.71 -2.75 25.35
CA ALA A 74 -7.65 -3.77 24.30
C ALA A 74 -6.63 -3.41 23.23
N PHE A 75 -6.49 -2.12 22.89
CA PHE A 75 -5.47 -1.63 21.97
C PHE A 75 -4.06 -1.89 22.49
N VAL A 76 -3.77 -1.52 23.74
CA VAL A 76 -2.45 -1.73 24.38
C VAL A 76 -2.14 -3.22 24.49
N TRP A 77 -3.13 -4.02 24.88
CA TRP A 77 -3.00 -5.47 24.94
C TRP A 77 -2.65 -6.06 23.57
N LEU A 78 -3.39 -5.70 22.53
CA LEU A 78 -3.18 -6.17 21.16
C LEU A 78 -1.81 -5.73 20.61
N LEU A 79 -1.44 -4.47 20.86
CA LEU A 79 -0.12 -3.96 20.50
C LEU A 79 0.98 -4.81 21.14
N GLY A 80 0.84 -5.15 22.42
CA GLY A 80 1.79 -6.05 23.12
C GLY A 80 1.91 -7.43 22.49
N GLN A 81 0.85 -7.98 21.89
CA GLN A 81 0.89 -9.28 21.20
C GLN A 81 1.68 -9.22 19.89
N ILE A 82 1.64 -8.09 19.18
CA ILE A 82 2.21 -7.97 17.83
C ILE A 82 3.56 -7.25 17.79
N TYR A 83 3.89 -6.45 18.82
CA TYR A 83 5.02 -5.53 18.79
C TYR A 83 6.37 -6.21 18.54
N HIS A 84 6.57 -7.42 19.06
CA HIS A 84 7.83 -8.17 18.91
C HIS A 84 7.83 -9.18 17.76
N HIS A 85 6.72 -9.31 17.02
CA HIS A 85 6.60 -10.35 16.01
C HIS A 85 7.17 -9.90 14.68
N ALA A 86 8.17 -10.63 14.16
CA ALA A 86 8.95 -10.26 12.97
C ALA A 86 8.08 -9.97 11.72
N VAL A 87 6.92 -10.62 11.57
CA VAL A 87 5.99 -10.38 10.46
C VAL A 87 5.52 -8.91 10.33
N PHE A 88 5.51 -8.16 11.43
CA PHE A 88 5.07 -6.75 11.44
C PHE A 88 6.24 -5.76 11.34
N HIS A 89 7.47 -6.25 11.11
CA HIS A 89 8.66 -5.42 10.94
C HIS A 89 9.20 -5.58 9.53
N SER A 90 9.35 -4.48 8.79
CA SER A 90 10.01 -4.52 7.48
C SER A 90 11.51 -4.32 7.59
N SER A 91 12.27 -5.17 6.92
CA SER A 91 13.73 -5.00 6.69
C SER A 91 14.04 -4.09 5.49
N SER A 92 13.07 -3.32 5.00
CA SER A 92 13.19 -2.52 3.78
C SER A 92 13.87 -1.18 4.04
N PHE A 93 14.55 -0.64 3.03
CA PHE A 93 15.11 0.72 3.04
C PHE A 93 14.03 1.81 3.19
N ARG A 94 12.78 1.49 2.86
CA ARG A 94 11.64 2.39 3.12
C ARG A 94 11.09 2.11 4.50
N GLN A 95 11.27 3.06 5.40
CA GLN A 95 10.73 2.97 6.76
C GLN A 95 9.21 2.92 6.71
N GLN A 96 8.64 1.90 7.34
CA GLN A 96 7.22 1.89 7.64
C GLN A 96 6.92 2.79 8.84
N LEU A 97 5.66 3.18 9.01
CA LEU A 97 5.21 3.88 10.21
C LEU A 97 5.48 3.02 11.46
N PRO A 98 5.65 3.63 12.65
CA PRO A 98 5.74 2.86 13.88
C PRO A 98 4.50 1.95 14.06
N LEU A 99 4.72 0.74 14.58
CA LEU A 99 3.66 -0.26 14.81
C LEU A 99 2.38 0.27 15.48
N PRO A 100 2.45 1.14 16.52
CA PRO A 100 1.23 1.73 17.10
C PRO A 100 0.40 2.53 16.08
N HIS A 101 1.07 3.27 15.19
CA HIS A 101 0.41 4.07 14.15
C HIS A 101 -0.23 3.17 13.10
N GLN A 102 0.48 2.12 12.67
CA GLN A 102 -0.07 1.14 11.73
C GLN A 102 -1.31 0.44 12.30
N LEU A 103 -1.27 0.04 13.57
CA LEU A 103 -2.39 -0.62 14.24
C LEU A 103 -3.60 0.30 14.33
N ALA A 104 -3.40 1.54 14.76
CA ALA A 104 -4.47 2.53 14.86
C ALA A 104 -5.14 2.81 13.52
N LEU A 105 -4.34 3.06 12.47
CA LEU A 105 -4.85 3.27 11.10
C LEU A 105 -5.60 2.04 10.58
N THR A 106 -5.08 0.84 10.86
CA THR A 106 -5.73 -0.41 10.46
C THR A 106 -7.10 -0.54 11.11
N LEU A 107 -7.18 -0.33 12.42
CA LEU A 107 -8.43 -0.46 13.17
C LEU A 107 -9.44 0.63 12.80
N GLU A 108 -8.99 1.87 12.63
CA GLU A 108 -9.82 2.96 12.13
C GLU A 108 -10.43 2.58 10.77
N ARG A 109 -9.61 2.10 9.82
CA ARG A 109 -10.07 1.72 8.48
C ARG A 109 -11.02 0.53 8.52
N LEU A 110 -10.75 -0.48 9.33
CA LEU A 110 -11.65 -1.62 9.53
C LEU A 110 -12.99 -1.17 10.12
N GLY A 111 -12.96 -0.20 11.03
CA GLY A 111 -14.14 0.39 11.67
C GLY A 111 -14.88 1.45 10.83
N SER A 112 -14.33 1.81 9.67
CA SER A 112 -14.83 2.89 8.80
C SER A 112 -15.76 2.42 7.69
N ASN A 113 -15.87 1.10 7.46
CA ASN A 113 -16.67 0.54 6.38
C ASN A 113 -17.93 -0.13 6.97
N GLY A 114 -19.09 0.49 6.79
CA GLY A 114 -20.40 -0.04 7.21
C GLY A 114 -21.44 1.07 7.37
N ASN A 115 -22.74 0.73 7.29
CA ASN A 115 -23.83 1.72 7.32
C ASN A 115 -23.90 2.57 8.61
N GLY A 116 -23.23 2.16 9.70
CA GLY A 116 -23.10 2.92 10.95
C GLY A 116 -21.73 3.59 11.16
N ALA A 117 -20.82 3.51 10.18
CA ALA A 117 -19.42 3.89 10.37
C ALA A 117 -19.15 5.41 10.27
N SER A 118 -20.09 6.18 9.72
CA SER A 118 -19.97 7.63 9.53
C SER A 118 -20.54 8.47 10.68
N VAL A 119 -21.14 7.87 11.72
CA VAL A 119 -21.67 8.65 12.84
C VAL A 119 -20.52 9.10 13.75
N GLY A 120 -20.27 10.41 13.82
CA GLY A 120 -19.34 11.02 14.78
C GLY A 120 -17.89 11.22 14.31
N LYS A 121 -17.59 11.11 13.01
CA LYS A 121 -16.26 11.46 12.49
C LYS A 121 -16.09 12.99 12.46
N PHE A 122 -15.05 13.49 13.11
CA PHE A 122 -14.61 14.88 12.94
C PHE A 122 -13.88 15.01 11.60
N ALA A 123 -14.28 16.03 10.83
CA ALA A 123 -13.66 16.42 9.56
C ALA A 123 -12.36 17.21 9.78
#